data_AF-A0A8B3BT51-F1
#
_entry.id   AF-A0A8B3BT51-F1
#
_cell.length_a   1.000
_cell.length_b   1.000
_cell.length_c   1.000
_cell.angle_alpha   90.00
_cell.angle_beta   90.00
_cell.angle_gamma   90.00
#
_symmetry.space_group_name_H-M   'P 1'
#
loop_
_entity.id
_entity.type
_entity.pdbx_description
1 polymer ?
#
loop_
_entity_poly.entity_id
_entity_poly.type
_entity_poly.pdbx_seq_one_letter_code
_entity_poly.pdbx_strand_id
1 'polypeptide(L)'
;MQNHIRNTNLRFNLDKDQQRKAWEYLQTMDRQNFKSYSQVISLALVDYFDRYYRTQADPYLETREREELFVKQIVEAVEHSLKQSLPIFLSGLTAGMLERESAIRVPFPAPEKEQPDRDIDWDFLGE
;
A
#
# COMPACT_ATOMS: atom_id res chain seq x y z
N MET A 1 26.47 41.48 13.71
CA MET A 1 25.49 41.23 14.79
C MET A 1 24.56 40.12 14.33
N GLN A 2 24.69 38.93 14.92
CA GLN A 2 23.79 37.81 14.61
C GLN A 2 22.44 38.09 15.27
N ASN A 3 21.44 38.43 14.48
CA ASN A 3 20.06 38.63 14.93
C ASN A 3 19.42 37.26 15.21
N HIS A 4 19.74 36.67 16.36
CA HIS A 4 19.25 35.36 16.78
C HIS A 4 17.75 35.34 17.12
N ILE A 5 17.15 36.51 17.36
CA ILE A 5 15.72 36.64 17.67
C ILE A 5 15.11 37.61 16.67
N ARG A 6 14.06 37.15 15.98
CA ARG A 6 13.24 37.96 15.07
C ARG A 6 11.80 37.94 15.57
N ASN A 7 11.16 39.10 15.59
CA ASN A 7 9.77 39.23 16.00
C ASN A 7 8.89 39.47 14.77
N THR A 8 7.78 38.74 14.69
CA THR A 8 6.72 38.93 13.70
C THR A 8 5.39 39.05 14.44
N ASN A 9 4.73 40.20 14.31
CA ASN A 9 3.41 40.40 14.91
C ASN A 9 2.33 39.72 14.05
N LEU A 10 1.56 38.82 14.65
CA LEU A 10 0.45 38.12 14.01
C LEU A 10 -0.89 38.72 14.47
N ARG A 11 -1.81 38.96 13.53
CA ARG A 11 -3.17 39.43 13.82
C ARG A 11 -4.17 38.38 13.34
N PHE A 12 -5.14 38.06 14.19
CA PHE A 12 -6.24 37.16 13.85
C PHE A 12 -7.49 37.98 13.51
N ASN A 13 -8.05 37.75 12.34
CA ASN A 13 -9.36 38.22 11.94
C ASN A 13 -10.41 37.19 12.39
N LEU A 14 -11.26 37.59 13.34
CA LEU A 14 -12.29 36.72 13.90
C LEU A 14 -13.46 36.46 12.94
N ASP A 15 -13.58 37.20 11.83
CA ASP A 15 -14.58 36.92 10.79
C ASP A 15 -14.25 35.63 10.02
N LYS A 16 -12.97 35.22 9.99
CA LYS A 16 -12.53 33.99 9.33
C LYS A 16 -12.53 32.83 10.32
N ASP A 17 -13.27 31.77 10.02
CA ASP A 17 -13.42 30.62 10.92
C ASP A 17 -12.08 29.97 11.31
N GLN A 18 -11.14 29.82 10.37
CA GLN A 18 -9.82 29.25 10.67
C GLN A 18 -9.04 30.10 11.68
N GLN A 19 -9.08 31.42 11.54
CA GLN A 19 -8.36 32.33 12.43
C GLN A 19 -9.06 32.49 13.78
N ARG A 20 -10.40 32.44 13.80
CA ARG A 20 -11.19 32.38 15.04
C ARG A 20 -10.88 31.12 15.84
N LYS A 21 -10.90 29.94 15.20
CA LYS A 21 -10.53 28.66 15.85
C LYS A 21 -9.10 28.68 16.34
N ALA A 22 -8.15 29.16 15.54
CA ALA A 22 -6.76 29.29 15.96
C ALA A 22 -6.62 30.20 17.18
N TRP A 23 -7.36 31.31 17.22
CA TRP A 23 -7.41 32.19 18.39
C TRP A 23 -8.01 31.49 19.61
N GLU A 24 -9.13 30.79 19.47
CA GLU A 24 -9.77 30.01 20.53
C GLU A 24 -8.82 28.96 21.11
N TYR A 25 -8.13 28.19 20.26
CA TYR A 25 -7.15 27.19 20.72
C TYR A 25 -6.00 27.82 21.50
N LEU A 26 -5.52 28.99 21.09
CA LEU A 26 -4.51 29.71 21.88
C LEU A 26 -5.09 30.16 23.22
N GLN A 27 -6.35 30.59 23.29
CA GLN A 27 -6.95 31.00 24.57
C GLN A 27 -7.20 29.81 25.51
N THR A 28 -7.63 28.67 24.99
CA THR A 28 -7.97 27.48 25.78
C THR A 28 -6.82 26.50 25.96
N MET A 29 -5.60 26.84 25.51
CA MET A 29 -4.47 25.92 25.62
C MET A 29 -4.09 25.67 27.08
N ASP A 30 -3.70 24.43 27.37
CA ASP A 30 -3.15 24.09 28.68
C ASP A 30 -1.72 24.62 28.81
N ARG A 31 -1.53 25.55 29.74
CA ARG A 31 -0.25 26.20 30.01
C ARG A 31 0.78 25.30 30.69
N GLN A 32 0.37 24.15 31.23
CA GLN A 32 1.31 23.17 31.78
C GLN A 32 2.08 22.46 30.66
N ASN A 33 1.38 22.10 29.59
CA ASN A 33 1.94 21.43 28.42
C ASN A 33 2.52 22.43 27.40
N PHE A 34 1.84 23.56 27.18
CA PHE A 34 2.22 24.56 26.20
C PHE A 34 2.69 25.85 26.86
N LYS A 35 4.01 26.01 26.99
CA LYS A 35 4.64 27.06 27.81
C LYS A 35 4.43 28.48 27.27
N SER A 36 4.29 28.65 25.96
CA SER A 36 4.08 29.96 25.34
C SER A 36 3.34 29.88 24.01
N TYR A 37 2.63 30.95 23.65
CA TYR A 37 1.99 31.06 22.33
C TYR A 37 3.01 30.96 21.19
N SER A 38 4.17 31.63 21.32
CA SER A 38 5.22 31.59 20.31
C SER A 38 5.73 30.16 20.07
N GLN A 39 5.86 29.35 21.12
CA GLN A 39 6.27 27.95 20.98
C GLN A 39 5.24 27.13 20.20
N VAL A 40 3.96 27.22 20.57
CA VAL A 40 2.88 26.49 19.88
C VAL A 40 2.77 26.93 18.42
N ILE A 41 2.83 28.24 18.18
CA ILE A 41 2.79 28.82 16.84
C ILE A 41 3.98 28.34 16.02
N SER A 42 5.19 28.30 16.58
CA SER A 42 6.38 27.80 15.87
C SER A 42 6.27 26.32 15.51
N LEU A 43 5.75 25.50 16.42
CA LEU A 43 5.56 24.07 16.18
C LEU A 43 4.51 23.82 15.09
N ALA A 44 3.37 24.52 15.15
CA ALA A 44 2.32 24.41 14.15
C ALA A 44 2.78 24.89 12.76
N LEU A 45 3.58 25.96 12.69
CA LEU A 45 4.17 26.43 11.43
C LEU A 45 5.09 25.39 10.81
N VAL A 46 6.01 24.83 11.59
CA VAL A 46 6.93 23.79 11.11
C VAL A 46 6.15 22.55 10.68
N ASP A 47 5.23 22.04 11.49
CA ASP A 47 4.42 20.87 11.16
C ASP A 47 3.60 21.06 9.88
N TYR A 48 2.99 22.24 9.70
CA TYR A 48 2.23 22.54 8.49
C TYR A 48 3.11 22.50 7.23
N PHE A 49 4.27 23.16 7.26
CA PHE A 49 5.18 23.18 6.11
C PHE A 49 5.85 21.83 5.87
N ASP A 50 6.22 21.11 6.93
CA ASP A 50 6.76 19.76 6.80
C ASP A 50 5.77 18.83 6.10
N ARG A 51 4.49 18.87 6.48
CA ARG A 51 3.44 18.11 5.78
C ARG A 51 3.28 18.57 4.35
N TYR A 52 3.20 19.88 4.13
CA TYR A 52 3.05 20.46 2.79
C TYR A 52 4.17 20.02 1.85
N TYR A 53 5.43 20.10 2.28
CA TYR A 53 6.57 19.68 1.48
C TYR A 53 6.71 18.16 1.36
N ARG A 54 6.32 17.38 2.38
CA ARG A 54 6.24 15.91 2.27
C ARG A 54 5.24 15.48 1.20
N THR A 55 4.06 16.09 1.17
CA THR A 55 3.05 15.81 0.14
C THR A 55 3.48 16.30 -1.25
N GLN A 56 4.25 17.39 -1.34
CA GLN A 56 4.82 17.81 -2.63
C GLN A 56 5.95 16.90 -3.12
N ALA A 57 6.81 16.44 -2.21
CA ALA A 57 7.95 15.59 -2.56
C ALA A 57 7.53 14.16 -2.90
N ASP A 58 6.46 13.67 -2.29
CA ASP A 58 5.86 12.38 -2.60
C ASP A 58 4.32 12.48 -2.62
N PRO A 59 3.74 12.81 -3.79
CA PRO A 59 2.29 12.90 -3.98
C PRO A 59 1.52 11.61 -3.70
N TYR A 60 2.22 10.48 -3.58
CA TYR A 60 1.65 9.15 -3.37
C TYR A 60 1.97 8.59 -2.00
N LEU A 61 2.54 9.36 -1.07
CA LEU A 61 3.01 8.82 0.22
C LEU A 61 1.88 8.12 1.02
N GLU A 62 0.67 8.69 1.02
CA GLU A 62 -0.50 8.05 1.66
C GLU A 62 -1.05 6.85 0.87
N THR A 63 -0.92 6.83 -0.47
CA THR A 63 -1.38 5.70 -1.28
C THR A 63 -0.37 4.56 -1.24
N ARG A 64 0.92 4.87 -1.17
CA ARG A 64 2.02 3.90 -1.13
C ARG A 64 2.01 3.05 0.13
N GLU A 65 1.84 3.66 1.31
CA GLU A 65 1.75 2.87 2.56
C GLU A 65 0.53 1.93 2.52
N ARG A 66 -0.60 2.39 2.01
CA ARG A 66 -1.82 1.57 1.87
C ARG A 66 -1.68 0.49 0.79
N GLU A 67 -1.05 0.82 -0.33
CA GLU A 67 -0.75 -0.11 -1.41
C GLU A 67 0.23 -1.20 -0.94
N GLU A 68 1.29 -0.84 -0.22
CA GLU A 68 2.23 -1.80 0.35
C GLU A 68 1.55 -2.74 1.36
N LEU A 69 0.65 -2.21 2.20
CA LEU A 69 -0.17 -3.04 3.10
C LEU A 69 -1.14 -3.96 2.35
N PHE A 70 -1.79 -3.45 1.31
CA PHE A 70 -2.70 -4.22 0.47
C PHE A 70 -1.96 -5.34 -0.28
N VAL A 71 -0.81 -5.03 -0.89
CA VAL A 71 0.06 -6.01 -1.55
C VAL A 71 0.52 -7.07 -0.56
N LYS A 72 0.92 -6.67 0.65
CA LYS A 72 1.33 -7.61 1.69
C LYS A 72 0.19 -8.57 2.07
N GLN A 73 -1.02 -8.06 2.25
CA GLN A 73 -2.20 -8.90 2.55
C GLN A 73 -2.50 -9.89 1.42
N ILE A 74 -2.39 -9.47 0.16
CA ILE A 74 -2.57 -10.37 -0.99
C ILE A 74 -1.50 -11.47 -0.97
N VAL A 75 -0.23 -11.09 -0.82
CA VAL A 75 0.89 -12.06 -0.81
C VAL A 75 0.72 -13.08 0.31
N GLU A 76 0.38 -12.64 1.52
CA GLU A 76 0.14 -13.52 2.67
C GLU A 76 -1.06 -14.46 2.44
N ALA A 77 -2.16 -13.95 1.87
CA ALA A 77 -3.34 -14.76 1.58
C ALA A 77 -3.05 -15.83 0.51
N VAL A 78 -2.30 -15.47 -0.54
CA VAL A 78 -1.87 -16.40 -1.59
C VAL A 78 -0.91 -17.44 -1.02
N GLU A 79 0.06 -17.04 -0.21
CA GLU A 79 1.00 -17.95 0.44
C GLU A 79 0.27 -18.98 1.32
N HIS A 80 -0.71 -18.52 2.12
CA HIS A 80 -1.50 -19.40 2.96
C HIS A 80 -2.35 -20.37 2.13
N SER A 81 -3.02 -19.88 1.09
CA SER A 81 -3.83 -20.71 0.18
C SER A 81 -2.97 -21.78 -0.53
N LEU A 82 -1.77 -21.42 -0.97
CA LEU A 82 -0.84 -22.37 -1.58
C LEU A 82 -0.36 -23.41 -0.57
N LYS A 83 0.03 -23.01 0.65
CA LYS A 83 0.43 -23.97 1.71
C LYS A 83 -0.67 -24.97 2.05
N GLN A 84 -1.93 -24.56 1.99
CA GLN A 84 -3.07 -25.45 2.27
C GLN A 84 -3.42 -26.37 1.09
N SER A 85 -3.34 -25.86 -0.14
CA SER A 85 -3.77 -26.59 -1.34
C SER A 85 -2.68 -27.47 -1.96
N LEU A 86 -1.41 -27.10 -1.83
CA LEU A 86 -0.27 -27.86 -2.38
C LEU A 86 -0.22 -29.32 -1.88
N PRO A 87 -0.37 -29.63 -0.58
CA PRO A 87 -0.32 -31.01 -0.10
C PRO A 87 -1.48 -31.86 -0.64
N ILE A 88 -2.66 -31.26 -0.79
CA ILE A 88 -3.87 -31.92 -1.31
C ILE A 88 -3.74 -32.16 -2.82
N PHE A 89 -3.19 -31.20 -3.54
CA PHE A 89 -2.93 -31.32 -4.97
C PHE A 89 -1.86 -32.38 -5.27
N LEU A 90 -0.75 -32.35 -4.54
CA LEU A 90 0.33 -33.34 -4.68
C LEU A 90 -0.14 -34.75 -4.28
N SER A 91 -0.95 -34.89 -3.22
CA SER A 91 -1.51 -36.19 -2.84
C SER A 91 -2.52 -36.70 -3.87
N GLY A 92 -3.31 -35.81 -4.49
CA GLY A 92 -4.18 -36.17 -5.61
C GLY A 92 -3.42 -36.63 -6.85
N LEU A 93 -2.30 -35.98 -7.18
CA LEU A 93 -1.43 -36.39 -8.29
C LEU A 93 -0.74 -37.73 -8.04
N THR A 94 -0.22 -37.96 -6.83
CA THR A 94 0.42 -39.25 -6.49
C THR A 94 -0.60 -40.38 -6.41
N ALA A 95 -1.81 -40.12 -5.90
CA ALA A 95 -2.91 -41.07 -5.93
C ALA A 95 -3.31 -41.42 -7.37
N GLY A 96 -3.46 -40.43 -8.25
CA GLY A 96 -3.76 -40.65 -9.67
C GLY A 96 -2.64 -41.37 -10.44
N MET A 97 -1.38 -41.21 -10.02
CA MET A 97 -0.25 -41.98 -10.58
C MET A 97 -0.22 -43.43 -10.11
N LEU A 98 -0.54 -43.70 -8.83
CA LEU A 98 -0.64 -45.05 -8.27
C LEU A 98 -1.86 -45.81 -8.80
N GLU A 99 -2.99 -45.12 -8.99
CA GLU A 99 -4.21 -45.71 -9.57
C GLU A 99 -3.98 -46.16 -11.02
N ARG A 100 -3.12 -45.43 -11.75
CA ARG A 100 -2.70 -45.76 -13.14
C ARG A 100 -1.76 -46.97 -13.25
N GLU A 101 -1.13 -47.42 -12.17
CA GLU A 101 -0.32 -48.66 -12.18
C GLU A 101 -1.16 -49.94 -12.05
N SER A 102 -2.42 -49.84 -11.61
CA SER A 102 -3.28 -51.03 -11.37
C SER A 102 -4.15 -51.45 -12.57
N ALA A 103 -4.24 -50.61 -13.60
CA ALA A 103 -5.01 -50.92 -14.80
C ALA A 103 -4.23 -50.48 -16.03
N ILE A 104 -3.60 -51.44 -16.73
CA ILE A 104 -3.48 -51.57 -18.19
C ILE A 104 -2.43 -52.67 -18.46
N ARG A 105 -2.90 -53.92 -18.47
CA ARG A 105 -2.32 -54.98 -19.31
C ARG A 105 -3.11 -54.95 -20.62
N VAL A 106 -2.75 -54.04 -21.53
CA VAL A 106 -3.23 -54.09 -22.91
C VAL A 106 -2.11 -53.57 -23.82
N PRO A 107 -1.69 -54.30 -24.88
CA PRO A 107 -0.62 -53.86 -25.77
C PRO A 107 -1.03 -52.62 -26.57
N PHE A 108 -0.08 -51.69 -26.69
CA PHE A 108 -0.17 -50.44 -27.44
C PHE A 108 -0.26 -50.71 -28.96
N PRO A 109 -1.25 -50.19 -29.71
CA PRO A 109 -1.08 -50.00 -31.13
C PRO A 109 -0.50 -48.59 -31.38
N ALA A 110 0.67 -48.52 -32.00
CA ALA A 110 1.12 -47.30 -32.67
C ALA A 110 0.32 -47.14 -33.97
N PRO A 111 -0.21 -45.95 -34.28
CA PRO A 111 0.40 -45.06 -35.27
C PRO A 111 0.17 -43.57 -34.89
N GLU A 112 0.65 -42.50 -35.51
CA GLU A 112 1.44 -42.21 -36.72
C GLU A 112 1.98 -40.77 -36.53
N LYS A 113 3.09 -40.43 -37.18
CA LYS A 113 3.66 -39.08 -37.19
C LYS A 113 2.95 -38.23 -38.25
N GLU A 114 2.23 -37.18 -37.87
CA GLU A 114 1.86 -36.08 -38.77
C GLU A 114 1.98 -34.71 -38.08
N GLN A 115 3.14 -34.09 -38.35
CA GLN A 115 3.45 -32.69 -38.70
C GLN A 115 2.77 -31.44 -38.05
N PRO A 116 3.51 -30.30 -38.08
CA PRO A 116 3.45 -29.21 -37.10
C PRO A 116 2.56 -28.03 -37.53
N ASP A 117 2.56 -26.99 -36.71
CA ASP A 117 2.03 -25.64 -36.96
C ASP A 117 0.50 -25.53 -36.99
N ARG A 118 -0.08 -25.44 -35.78
CA ARG A 118 -1.26 -24.61 -35.59
C ARG A 118 -0.78 -23.25 -35.11
N ASP A 119 -0.89 -22.26 -35.99
CA ASP A 119 -0.81 -20.84 -35.68
C ASP A 119 -1.70 -20.56 -34.45
N ILE A 120 -1.06 -20.27 -33.32
CA ILE A 120 -1.73 -19.81 -32.11
C ILE A 120 -2.03 -18.32 -32.34
N ASP A 121 -3.31 -18.01 -32.50
CA ASP A 121 -3.79 -16.64 -32.69
C ASP A 121 -3.68 -15.85 -31.36
N TRP A 122 -2.88 -14.78 -31.39
CA TRP A 122 -2.57 -13.92 -30.24
C TRP A 122 -3.42 -12.64 -30.19
N ASP A 123 -4.49 -12.54 -30.98
CA ASP A 123 -5.38 -11.37 -31.06
C ASP A 123 -6.25 -11.10 -29.80
N PHE A 124 -5.89 -11.65 -28.63
CA PHE A 124 -6.60 -11.41 -27.37
C PHE A 124 -6.12 -10.14 -26.60
N LEU A 125 -5.11 -9.42 -27.09
CA LEU A 125 -4.59 -8.22 -26.42
C LEU A 125 -4.85 -6.93 -27.23
N GLY A 126 -6.11 -6.49 -27.29
CA GLY A 126 -6.42 -5.13 -27.72
C GLY A 126 -7.89 -4.85 -28.00
N GLU A 127 -8.60 -4.31 -26.99
CA GLU A 127 -9.35 -3.04 -27.01
C GLU A 127 -9.89 -2.71 -25.61
#